data_AF-A0AAU2MYF4-F1
#
_entry.id   AF-A0AAU2MYF4-F1
#
_cell.length_a   1.000
_cell.length_b   1.000
_cell.length_c   1.000
_cell.angle_alpha   90.00
_cell.angle_beta   90.00
_cell.angle_gamma   90.00
#
_symmetry.space_group_name_H-M   'P 1'
#
loop_
_entity.id
_entity.type
_entity.pdbx_description
1 polymer ?
#
loop_
_entity_poly.entity_id
_entity_poly.type
_entity_poly.pdbx_seq_one_letter_code
_entity_poly.pdbx_strand_id
1 'polypeptide(L)'
;MTPRPPRAHLPEERTESTAPLPPPELTEAECRRCGTYIAGLDGRYACGVCGWVNDHSEGHRRLPRADEDPDRPSRGRRRPKQLPGPPAEPAREPAHEPAPEPAPGP
;
A
#
# COMPACT_ATOMS: atom_id res chain seq x y z
N MET A 1 19.75 -12.56 55.72
CA MET A 1 18.65 -13.02 54.85
C MET A 1 18.67 -12.14 53.60
N THR A 2 19.17 -12.67 52.48
CA THR A 2 19.36 -11.91 51.24
C THR A 2 18.04 -11.87 50.46
N PRO A 3 17.61 -10.73 49.90
CA PRO A 3 16.42 -10.70 49.05
C PRO A 3 16.69 -11.49 47.75
N ARG A 4 15.75 -12.38 47.43
CA ARG A 4 15.73 -13.22 46.23
C ARG A 4 15.42 -12.33 45.01
N PRO A 5 16.21 -12.37 43.92
CA PRO A 5 15.90 -11.55 42.75
C PRO A 5 14.59 -12.02 42.11
N PRO A 6 13.83 -11.11 41.44
CA PRO A 6 12.60 -11.46 40.77
C PRO A 6 12.92 -12.43 39.62
N ARG A 7 12.06 -13.45 39.45
CA ARG A 7 12.12 -14.38 38.33
C ARG A 7 12.19 -13.55 37.05
N ALA A 8 13.26 -13.74 36.26
CA ALA A 8 13.26 -13.31 34.88
C ALA A 8 12.03 -13.95 34.23
N HIS A 9 11.06 -13.13 33.83
CA HIS A 9 10.06 -13.53 32.87
C HIS A 9 10.85 -13.92 31.62
N LEU A 10 11.03 -15.23 31.43
CA LEU A 10 11.37 -15.77 30.11
C LEU A 10 10.36 -15.12 29.14
N PRO A 11 10.81 -14.54 28.01
CA PRO A 11 9.86 -14.08 27.02
C PRO A 11 8.96 -15.27 26.73
N GLU A 12 7.66 -15.10 26.96
CA GLU A 12 6.66 -16.05 26.49
C GLU A 12 7.07 -16.45 25.10
N GLU A 13 7.24 -17.77 24.93
CA GLU A 13 7.15 -18.51 23.70
C GLU A 13 6.56 -17.59 22.63
N ARG A 14 7.45 -16.91 21.91
CA ARG A 14 7.08 -16.33 20.64
C ARG A 14 6.74 -17.57 19.86
N THR A 15 5.46 -17.94 19.86
CA THR A 15 4.89 -18.91 18.96
C THR A 15 5.15 -18.29 17.60
N GLU A 16 6.37 -18.56 17.12
CA GLU A 16 6.81 -18.43 15.77
C GLU A 16 5.76 -19.24 15.03
N SER A 17 4.75 -18.53 14.53
CA SER A 17 3.65 -19.12 13.80
C SER A 17 4.21 -19.53 12.45
N THR A 18 5.08 -20.55 12.49
CA THR A 18 5.48 -21.42 11.39
C THR A 18 4.34 -22.38 11.03
N ALA A 19 3.15 -22.19 11.62
CA ALA A 19 1.94 -22.85 11.18
C ALA A 19 1.75 -22.55 9.69
N PRO A 20 1.73 -23.58 8.82
CA PRO A 20 1.56 -23.39 7.39
C PRO A 20 0.30 -22.59 7.15
N LEU A 21 0.46 -21.49 6.42
CA LEU A 21 -0.66 -20.72 5.88
C LEU A 21 -1.59 -21.68 5.12
N PRO A 22 -2.93 -21.56 5.26
CA PRO A 22 -3.86 -22.45 4.57
C PRO A 22 -3.60 -22.42 3.06
N PRO A 23 -3.81 -23.54 2.35
CA PRO A 23 -3.59 -23.59 0.91
C PRO A 23 -4.38 -22.47 0.22
N PRO A 24 -3.82 -21.84 -0.82
CA PRO A 24 -4.53 -20.81 -1.57
C PRO A 24 -5.74 -21.40 -2.29
N GLU A 25 -6.83 -20.64 -2.32
CA GLU A 25 -8.06 -21.03 -3.00
C GLU A 25 -8.00 -20.67 -4.48
N LEU A 26 -8.45 -21.59 -5.35
CA LEU A 26 -8.61 -21.30 -6.77
C LEU A 26 -9.94 -20.59 -7.00
N THR A 27 -9.88 -19.36 -7.51
CA THR A 27 -11.04 -18.52 -7.80
C THR A 27 -11.12 -18.21 -9.29
N GLU A 28 -12.30 -17.94 -9.82
CA GLU A 28 -12.48 -17.67 -11.25
C GLU A 28 -13.24 -16.35 -11.47
N ALA A 29 -12.86 -15.61 -12.52
CA ALA A 29 -13.49 -14.34 -12.88
C ALA A 29 -13.24 -13.97 -14.35
N GLU A 30 -13.98 -12.99 -14.87
CA GLU A 30 -13.74 -12.41 -16.19
C GLU A 30 -12.68 -11.31 -16.14
N CYS A 31 -11.80 -11.26 -17.14
CA CYS A 31 -10.83 -10.20 -17.30
C CYS A 31 -11.53 -8.86 -17.59
N ARG A 32 -11.32 -7.86 -16.74
CA ARG A 32 -11.92 -6.52 -16.88
C ARG A 32 -11.47 -5.74 -18.12
N ARG A 33 -10.43 -6.21 -18.81
CA ARG A 33 -9.89 -5.56 -20.02
C ARG A 33 -10.36 -6.22 -21.31
N CYS A 34 -10.32 -7.55 -21.41
CA CYS A 34 -10.64 -8.27 -22.66
C CYS A 34 -11.76 -9.30 -22.53
N GLY A 35 -12.38 -9.44 -21.35
CA GLY A 35 -13.51 -10.35 -21.11
C GLY A 35 -13.15 -11.84 -21.03
N THR A 36 -11.87 -12.21 -21.17
CA THR A 36 -11.46 -13.62 -21.08
C THR A 36 -11.70 -14.17 -19.67
N TYR A 37 -12.28 -15.37 -19.56
CA TYR A 37 -12.41 -16.09 -18.29
C TYR A 37 -11.03 -16.55 -17.79
N ILE A 38 -10.68 -16.18 -16.57
CA ILE A 38 -9.36 -16.41 -15.97
C ILE A 38 -9.51 -17.00 -14.57
N ALA A 39 -8.65 -17.97 -14.27
CA ALA A 39 -8.46 -18.47 -12.91
C ALA A 39 -7.39 -17.64 -12.18
N GLY A 40 -7.58 -17.44 -10.89
CA GLY A 40 -6.69 -16.73 -9.99
C GLY A 40 -6.56 -17.45 -8.65
N LEU A 41 -5.64 -16.99 -7.81
CA LEU A 41 -5.46 -17.52 -6.45
C LEU A 41 -5.88 -16.47 -5.43
N ASP A 42 -6.74 -16.85 -4.50
CA ASP A 42 -7.26 -15.98 -3.44
C ASP A 42 -7.77 -14.64 -4.00
N GLY A 43 -8.45 -14.63 -5.15
CA GLY A 43 -8.96 -13.41 -5.80
C GLY A 43 -7.89 -12.51 -6.47
N ARG A 44 -6.67 -13.02 -6.67
CA ARG A 44 -5.61 -12.35 -7.44
C ARG A 44 -5.62 -12.84 -8.87
N TYR A 45 -5.83 -11.93 -9.81
CA TYR A 45 -6.07 -12.27 -11.20
C TYR A 45 -5.00 -11.64 -12.09
N ALA A 46 -4.43 -12.46 -12.98
CA ALA A 46 -3.53 -12.03 -14.03
C ALA A 46 -3.97 -12.65 -15.35
N CYS A 47 -4.27 -11.81 -16.34
CA CYS A 47 -4.71 -12.26 -17.65
C CYS A 47 -3.50 -12.56 -18.55
N GLY A 48 -3.29 -13.84 -18.86
CA GLY A 48 -2.25 -14.28 -19.79
C GLY A 48 -2.46 -13.82 -21.24
N VAL A 49 -3.65 -13.33 -21.60
CA VAL A 49 -3.99 -12.89 -22.96
C VAL A 49 -3.63 -11.42 -23.19
N CYS A 50 -4.08 -10.51 -22.32
CA CYS A 50 -3.92 -9.07 -22.52
C CYS A 50 -2.99 -8.39 -21.49
N GLY A 51 -2.40 -9.18 -20.59
CA GLY A 51 -1.45 -8.71 -19.57
C GLY A 51 -2.07 -7.88 -18.44
N TRP A 52 -3.40 -7.79 -18.36
CA TRP A 52 -4.07 -7.09 -17.25
C TRP A 52 -3.88 -7.85 -15.93
N VAL A 53 -3.66 -7.11 -14.85
CA VAL A 53 -3.58 -7.63 -13.47
C VAL A 53 -4.46 -6.75 -12.60
N ASN A 54 -5.19 -7.35 -11.64
CA ASN A 54 -5.99 -6.59 -10.68
C ASN A 54 -5.13 -5.90 -9.61
N ASP A 55 -5.69 -4.94 -8.88
CA ASP A 55 -4.95 -4.33 -7.78
C ASP A 55 -4.73 -5.36 -6.65
N HIS A 56 -3.55 -5.26 -6.03
CA HIS A 56 -3.10 -6.19 -5.01
C HIS A 56 -4.00 -6.20 -3.76
N SER A 57 -4.72 -5.11 -3.48
CA SER A 57 -5.65 -5.02 -2.35
C SER A 57 -6.97 -5.74 -2.60
N GLU A 58 -7.29 -6.08 -3.85
CA GLU A 58 -8.53 -6.78 -4.21
C GLU A 58 -8.49 -8.29 -3.89
N GLY A 59 -7.32 -8.84 -3.57
CA GLY A 59 -7.19 -10.24 -3.18
C GLY A 59 -7.82 -10.53 -1.81
N HIS A 60 -8.45 -11.69 -1.69
CA HIS A 60 -9.12 -12.16 -0.47
C HIS A 60 -8.16 -12.51 0.66
N ARG A 61 -6.92 -12.89 0.33
CA ARG A 61 -5.89 -13.19 1.33
C ARG A 61 -5.25 -11.91 1.85
N ARG A 62 -5.32 -11.75 3.18
CA ARG A 62 -4.55 -10.75 3.93
C ARG A 62 -3.09 -10.77 3.48
N LEU A 63 -2.56 -9.58 3.15
CA LEU A 63 -1.13 -9.41 2.90
C LEU A 63 -0.33 -9.64 4.20
N PRO A 64 0.89 -10.21 4.10
CA PRO A 64 1.80 -10.30 5.24
C PRO A 64 2.00 -8.94 5.90
N ARG A 65 1.99 -8.91 7.23
CA ARG A 65 2.37 -7.71 7.98
C ARG A 65 3.87 -7.50 7.88
N ALA A 66 4.30 -6.27 8.10
CA ALA A 66 5.72 -5.92 8.10
C ALA A 66 6.53 -6.69 9.15
N ASP A 67 5.94 -7.24 10.21
CA ASP A 67 6.64 -8.07 11.20
C ASP A 67 6.85 -9.52 10.77
N GLU A 68 6.12 -9.96 9.75
CA GLU A 68 6.22 -11.30 9.14
C GLU A 68 7.16 -11.29 7.92
N ASP A 69 7.60 -10.12 7.46
CA ASP A 69 8.50 -9.94 6.32
C ASP A 69 9.95 -10.29 6.72
N PRO A 70 10.57 -11.33 6.12
CA PRO A 70 11.94 -11.73 6.42
C PRO A 70 12.98 -10.66 6.03
N ASP A 71 12.66 -9.83 5.05
CA ASP A 71 13.53 -8.75 4.58
C ASP A 71 13.27 -7.44 5.35
N ARG A 72 12.40 -7.45 6.38
CA ARG A 72 12.10 -6.26 7.18
C ARG A 72 13.38 -5.75 7.85
N PRO A 73 13.78 -4.48 7.63
CA PRO A 73 14.93 -3.92 8.33
C PRO A 73 14.67 -3.89 9.84
N SER A 74 15.68 -4.30 10.61
CA SER A 74 15.66 -4.28 12.07
C SER A 74 15.35 -2.88 12.59
N ARG A 75 14.68 -2.76 13.75
CA ARG A 75 14.17 -1.49 14.31
C ARG A 75 15.28 -0.48 14.71
N GLY A 76 16.51 -0.67 14.25
CA GLY A 76 17.63 0.25 14.42
C GLY A 76 17.60 1.37 13.37
N ARG A 77 17.13 2.55 13.79
CA ARG A 77 17.28 3.85 13.11
C ARG A 77 16.73 3.95 11.68
N ARG A 78 15.41 3.97 11.53
CA ARG A 78 14.82 4.75 10.43
C ARG A 78 15.03 6.23 10.75
N ARG A 79 16.08 6.84 10.19
CA ARG A 79 16.11 8.29 10.00
C ARG A 79 14.94 8.61 9.06
N PRO A 80 13.99 9.49 9.43
CA PRO A 80 12.91 9.86 8.53
C PRO A 80 13.54 10.34 7.22
N LYS A 81 13.23 9.69 6.11
CA LYS A 81 13.58 10.22 4.79
C LYS A 81 12.70 11.45 4.66
N GLN A 82 13.28 12.66 4.76
CA GLN A 82 12.53 13.87 4.48
C GLN A 82 11.94 13.70 3.09
N LEU A 83 10.60 13.68 3.00
CA LEU A 83 9.96 13.82 1.71
C LEU A 83 10.38 15.20 1.16
N PRO A 84 10.69 15.31 -0.15
CA PRO A 84 10.81 16.62 -0.78
C PRO A 84 9.56 17.42 -0.45
N GLY A 85 9.73 18.64 0.07
CA GLY A 85 8.61 19.53 0.34
C GLY A 85 7.77 19.76 -0.91
N PRO A 86 6.49 20.12 -0.76
CA PRO A 86 5.64 20.47 -1.89
C PRO A 86 6.34 21.53 -2.75
N PRO A 87 6.27 21.44 -4.09
CA PRO A 87 6.82 22.47 -4.96
C PRO A 87 6.19 23.82 -4.61
N ALA A 88 7.01 24.88 -4.59
CA ALA A 88 6.52 26.23 -4.37
C ALA A 88 5.42 26.55 -5.40
N GLU A 89 4.25 26.97 -4.92
CA GLU A 89 3.17 27.42 -5.79
C GLU A 89 3.70 28.56 -6.68
N PRO A 90 3.47 28.54 -8.00
CA PRO A 90 3.76 29.70 -8.82
C PRO A 90 2.93 30.87 -8.30
N ALA A 91 3.61 31.99 -8.03
CA ALA A 91 2.97 33.22 -7.60
C ALA A 91 1.81 33.54 -8.55
N ARG A 92 0.60 33.68 -7.99
CA ARG A 92 -0.58 34.10 -8.74
C ARG A 92 -0.24 35.41 -9.45
N GLU A 93 -0.15 35.36 -10.77
CA GLU A 93 0.00 36.56 -11.60
C GLU A 93 -1.15 37.53 -11.29
N PRO A 94 -0.90 38.85 -11.18
CA PRO A 94 -1.95 39.81 -10.96
C PRO A 94 -2.89 39.78 -12.17
N ALA A 95 -4.19 39.62 -11.90
CA ALA A 95 -5.24 39.60 -12.90
C ALA A 95 -5.11 40.82 -13.82
N HIS A 96 -5.01 40.56 -15.12
CA HIS A 96 -5.10 41.59 -16.15
C HIS A 96 -6.53 42.13 -16.14
N GLU A 97 -6.74 43.33 -15.61
CA GLU A 97 -8.02 44.05 -15.72
C GLU A 97 -8.35 44.26 -17.21
N PRO A 98 -9.53 43.84 -17.70
CA PRO A 98 -9.94 44.20 -19.04
C PRO A 98 -10.29 45.69 -19.08
N ALA A 99 -9.73 46.40 -20.06
CA ALA A 99 -10.03 47.81 -20.33
C ALA A 99 -11.53 48.04 -20.59
N PRO A 100 -12.10 49.19 -20.18
CA PRO A 100 -13.52 49.47 -20.42
C PRO A 100 -13.79 49.68 -21.92
N GLU A 101 -14.84 49.02 -22.42
CA GLU A 101 -15.35 49.18 -23.80
C GLU A 101 -15.78 50.63 -24.09
N PRO A 102 -15.56 51.14 -25.31
CA PRO A 102 -16.06 52.46 -25.69
C PRO A 102 -17.58 52.45 -25.88
N ALA A 103 -18.25 53.41 -25.26
CA ALA A 103 -19.69 53.60 -25.36
C ALA A 103 -20.12 53.93 -26.82
N PRO A 104 -21.28 53.41 -27.28
CA PRO A 104 -21.81 53.78 -28.59
C PRO A 104 -22.37 55.22 -28.54
N GLY A 105 -21.80 56.10 -29.36
CA GLY A 105 -22.33 57.43 -29.62
C GLY A 105 -23.52 57.40 -30.60
N PRO A 106 -24.35 58.46 -30.63
CA PRO A 106 -25.48 58.59 -31.56
C PRO A 106 -25.07 58.79 -33.02
#